data_AF-A0A6D2K4S3-F1
#
_entry.id   AF-A0A6D2K4S3-F1
#
_cell.length_a   1.000
_cell.length_b   1.000
_cell.length_c   1.000
_cell.angle_alpha   90.00
_cell.angle_beta   90.00
_cell.angle_gamma   90.00
#
_symmetry.space_group_name_H-M   'P 1'
#
loop_
_entity.id
_entity.type
_entity.pdbx_description
1 polymer ?
#
loop_
_entity_poly.entity_id
_entity_poly.type
_entity_poly.pdbx_seq_one_letter_code
_entity_poly.pdbx_strand_id
1 'polypeptide(L)'
;MSSWVCSYVTRNVAIAANSHPFSVTKQFGFPARIRRASVPFPITSAPKFPSFKLQKSQSSPQSPTHEGEEESESFVQALKIPDEWLLPSKAIEESEWLKVTLHKWLDDEYCPEPTNVEISKVAAKSFYTSLLEKETDMGEILLKMAQDLTSISYQESFHGAFTSANAAINLIVERLETETSLL
;
A
#
# COMPACT_ATOMS: atom_id res chain seq x y z
N MET A 1 -3.24 1.01 -34.97
CA MET A 1 -2.82 2.34 -34.48
C MET A 1 -4.07 3.04 -33.96
N SER A 2 -4.41 2.83 -32.68
CA SER A 2 -5.65 3.37 -32.11
C SER A 2 -5.27 4.34 -31.01
N SER A 3 -5.36 5.62 -31.36
CA SER A 3 -5.16 6.76 -30.47
C SER A 3 -6.34 6.87 -29.51
N TRP A 4 -6.07 6.80 -28.21
CA TRP A 4 -7.02 7.21 -27.18
C TRP A 4 -6.64 8.60 -26.72
N VAL A 5 -7.40 9.59 -27.17
CA VAL A 5 -7.30 10.98 -26.73
C VAL A 5 -7.98 11.09 -25.36
N CYS A 6 -7.20 11.32 -24.32
CA CYS A 6 -7.70 11.62 -22.98
C CYS A 6 -8.12 13.11 -22.92
N SER A 7 -9.42 13.39 -22.88
CA SER A 7 -9.94 14.75 -22.72
C SER A 7 -10.18 15.03 -21.23
N TYR A 8 -9.38 15.91 -20.63
CA TYR A 8 -9.65 16.47 -19.30
C TYR A 8 -10.60 17.66 -19.44
N VAL A 9 -11.78 17.57 -18.83
CA VAL A 9 -12.69 18.71 -18.61
C VAL A 9 -12.30 19.39 -17.31
N THR A 10 -11.71 20.59 -17.40
CA THR A 10 -11.43 21.45 -16.26
C THR A 10 -12.71 22.20 -15.86
N ARG A 11 -13.20 21.98 -14.63
CA ARG A 11 -14.21 22.86 -14.01
C ARG A 11 -13.50 23.98 -13.25
N ASN A 12 -13.73 25.22 -13.69
CA ASN A 12 -13.33 26.44 -13.01
C ASN A 12 -14.29 26.73 -11.83
N VAL A 13 -13.76 26.94 -10.63
CA VAL A 13 -14.50 27.53 -9.51
C VAL A 13 -14.02 28.96 -9.31
N ALA A 14 -14.97 29.89 -9.41
CA ALA A 14 -14.77 31.31 -9.22
C ALA A 14 -14.61 31.66 -7.73
N ILE A 15 -13.56 32.40 -7.41
CA ILE A 15 -13.32 33.02 -6.10
C ILE A 15 -14.12 34.33 -6.07
N ALA A 16 -15.12 34.41 -5.18
CA ALA A 16 -15.77 35.67 -4.82
C ALA A 16 -15.26 36.12 -3.45
N ALA A 17 -14.46 37.18 -3.45
CA ALA A 17 -14.08 37.93 -2.27
C ALA A 17 -15.28 38.77 -1.80
N ASN A 18 -15.52 38.81 -0.48
CA ASN A 18 -16.24 39.91 0.16
C ASN A 18 -15.66 40.15 1.55
N SER A 19 -15.04 41.32 1.70
CA SER A 19 -14.62 41.93 2.95
C SER A 19 -15.77 42.76 3.54
N HIS A 20 -15.93 42.74 4.87
CA HIS A 20 -15.94 43.92 5.77
C HIS A 20 -16.53 43.61 7.17
N PRO A 21 -16.20 44.44 8.19
CA PRO A 21 -16.00 44.03 9.59
C PRO A 21 -17.25 44.30 10.46
N PHE A 22 -17.24 43.86 11.73
CA PHE A 22 -17.62 44.68 12.91
C PHE A 22 -17.67 43.87 14.22
N SER A 23 -17.08 44.50 15.25
CA SER A 23 -17.48 44.60 16.66
C SER A 23 -17.61 43.39 17.61
N VAL A 24 -16.78 43.50 18.65
CA VAL A 24 -16.83 42.92 20.00
C VAL A 24 -18.12 43.32 20.74
N THR A 25 -18.82 42.38 21.41
CA THR A 25 -19.50 42.62 22.71
C THR A 25 -19.74 41.31 23.49
N LYS A 26 -19.63 41.45 24.82
CA LYS A 26 -19.76 40.56 25.99
C LYS A 26 -20.92 39.53 26.06
N GLN A 27 -20.56 38.37 26.64
CA GLN A 27 -21.14 37.69 27.83
C GLN A 27 -22.44 36.86 27.80
N PHE A 28 -22.33 35.76 28.58
CA PHE A 28 -23.31 34.90 29.28
C PHE A 28 -24.37 34.10 28.52
N GLY A 29 -24.29 32.77 28.71
CA GLY A 29 -25.42 31.86 28.58
C GLY A 29 -25.00 30.44 28.21
N PHE A 30 -24.81 29.56 29.19
CA PHE A 30 -24.73 28.11 28.95
C PHE A 30 -26.10 27.59 28.51
N PRO A 31 -26.22 26.82 27.41
CA PRO A 31 -27.37 25.96 27.22
C PRO A 31 -26.99 24.47 27.30
N ALA A 32 -27.76 23.79 28.15
CA ALA A 32 -28.24 22.41 28.04
C ALA A 32 -27.31 21.33 27.42
N ARG A 33 -26.96 20.37 28.29
CA ARG A 33 -26.44 19.03 27.99
C ARG A 33 -27.25 18.35 26.88
N ILE A 34 -26.72 18.32 25.66
CA ILE A 34 -27.25 17.53 24.56
C ILE A 34 -27.06 16.05 24.90
N ARG A 35 -28.18 15.33 25.09
CA ARG A 35 -28.17 13.86 25.19
C ARG A 35 -27.79 13.30 23.82
N ARG A 36 -26.60 12.70 23.73
CA ARG A 36 -26.17 11.94 22.55
C ARG A 36 -27.08 10.72 22.40
N ALA A 37 -27.98 10.74 21.44
CA ALA A 37 -28.71 9.54 21.02
C ALA A 37 -27.71 8.61 20.32
N SER A 38 -27.49 7.42 20.87
CA SER A 38 -26.75 6.37 20.18
C SER A 38 -27.65 5.77 19.11
N VAL A 39 -27.35 6.06 17.85
CA VAL A 39 -27.88 5.27 16.73
C VAL A 39 -27.17 3.91 16.73
N PRO A 40 -27.89 2.78 16.75
CA PRO A 40 -27.29 1.47 16.59
C PRO A 40 -26.80 1.32 15.15
N PHE A 41 -25.48 1.17 14.99
CA PHE A 41 -24.91 0.79 13.69
C PHE A 41 -25.30 -0.66 13.38
N PRO A 42 -25.69 -0.99 12.14
CA PRO A 42 -25.91 -2.37 11.73
C PRO A 42 -24.60 -3.15 11.87
N ILE A 43 -24.67 -4.28 12.56
CA ILE A 43 -23.56 -5.21 12.76
C ILE A 43 -23.27 -5.85 11.39
N THR A 44 -22.36 -5.27 10.62
CA THR A 44 -21.82 -5.90 9.42
C THR A 44 -20.96 -7.08 9.85
N SER A 45 -21.20 -8.24 9.27
CA SER A 45 -20.42 -9.45 9.50
C SER A 45 -18.95 -9.19 9.19
N ALA A 46 -18.07 -9.45 10.17
CA ALA A 46 -16.64 -9.32 10.00
C ALA A 46 -16.16 -10.19 8.80
N PRO A 47 -15.25 -9.67 7.96
CA PRO A 47 -14.64 -10.47 6.91
C PRO A 47 -13.90 -11.66 7.54
N LYS A 48 -14.13 -12.86 7.00
CA LYS A 48 -13.41 -14.08 7.37
C LYS A 48 -12.00 -14.01 6.79
N PHE A 49 -11.07 -13.47 7.57
CA PHE A 49 -9.66 -13.68 7.31
C PHE A 49 -9.30 -15.15 7.59
N PRO A 50 -8.46 -15.79 6.77
CA PRO A 50 -7.84 -17.06 7.13
C PRO A 50 -7.12 -16.88 8.46
N SER A 51 -7.47 -17.70 9.45
CA SER A 51 -6.85 -17.64 10.77
C SER A 51 -5.45 -18.25 10.67
N PHE A 52 -4.45 -17.43 10.41
CA PHE A 52 -3.06 -17.85 10.60
C PHE A 52 -2.85 -18.02 12.11
N LYS A 53 -2.73 -19.29 12.55
CA LYS A 53 -2.38 -19.61 13.93
C LYS A 53 -0.94 -19.17 14.17
N LEU A 54 -0.76 -17.94 14.66
CA LEU A 54 0.52 -17.50 15.18
C LEU A 54 0.79 -18.25 16.50
N GLN A 55 1.57 -19.33 16.43
CA GLN A 55 2.03 -20.04 17.61
C GLN A 55 2.93 -19.11 18.42
N LYS A 56 2.42 -18.68 19.56
CA LYS A 56 3.13 -17.88 20.54
C LYS A 56 4.19 -18.76 21.21
N SER A 57 5.44 -18.62 20.79
CA SER A 57 6.59 -19.27 21.44
C SER A 57 6.76 -18.68 22.84
N GLN A 58 6.41 -19.48 23.85
CA GLN A 58 6.74 -19.20 25.24
C GLN A 58 8.21 -19.54 25.45
N SER A 59 9.05 -18.52 25.65
CA SER A 59 10.41 -18.71 26.13
C SER A 59 10.38 -19.05 27.61
N SER A 60 10.88 -20.23 27.98
CA SER A 60 11.30 -20.53 29.35
C SER A 60 12.68 -21.21 29.30
N PRO A 61 13.67 -20.76 30.08
CA PRO A 61 15.04 -21.25 29.97
C PRO A 61 15.31 -22.40 30.94
N GLN A 62 15.86 -23.52 30.45
CA GLN A 62 17.01 -24.26 31.00
C GLN A 62 17.14 -25.67 30.40
N SER A 63 18.32 -25.94 29.86
CA SER A 63 18.87 -27.20 29.30
C SER A 63 19.07 -28.28 30.40
N PRO A 64 19.52 -29.55 30.13
CA PRO A 64 20.32 -30.00 28.98
C PRO A 64 20.05 -31.43 28.40
N THR A 65 20.71 -31.69 27.27
CA THR A 65 21.11 -33.00 26.72
C THR A 65 20.04 -33.84 26.01
N HIS A 66 20.01 -33.78 24.67
CA HIS A 66 19.74 -34.97 23.85
C HIS A 66 20.40 -34.82 22.48
N GLU A 67 20.92 -35.94 22.03
CA GLU A 67 21.79 -36.11 20.87
C GLU A 67 20.93 -36.41 19.64
N GLY A 68 21.33 -35.86 18.49
CA GLY A 68 20.99 -36.36 17.16
C GLY A 68 19.51 -36.39 16.77
N GLU A 69 18.99 -35.25 16.34
CA GLU A 69 17.97 -35.15 15.30
C GLU A 69 18.20 -33.80 14.61
N GLU A 70 18.77 -33.83 13.40
CA GLU A 70 18.82 -32.65 12.54
C GLU A 70 17.37 -32.31 12.17
N GLU A 71 16.73 -31.50 13.01
CA GLU A 71 15.48 -30.83 12.70
C GLU A 71 15.78 -29.99 11.46
N SER A 72 15.41 -30.51 10.29
CA SER A 72 15.55 -29.83 9.02
C SER A 72 14.71 -28.58 9.11
N GLU A 73 15.33 -27.46 9.51
CA GLU A 73 14.72 -26.16 9.45
C GLU A 73 14.21 -26.00 8.02
N SER A 74 12.88 -25.99 7.87
CA SER A 74 12.20 -25.73 6.62
C SER A 74 12.53 -24.29 6.22
N PHE A 75 13.69 -24.08 5.59
CA PHE A 75 14.08 -22.81 5.03
C PHE A 75 12.98 -22.40 4.04
N VAL A 76 12.19 -21.39 4.41
CA VAL A 76 11.24 -20.77 3.49
C VAL A 76 12.08 -20.20 2.37
N GLN A 77 11.88 -20.70 1.15
CA GLN A 77 12.62 -20.22 -0.01
C GLN A 77 12.39 -18.71 -0.14
N ALA A 78 13.46 -17.92 -0.05
CA ALA A 78 13.37 -16.47 -0.23
C ALA A 78 12.86 -16.19 -1.65
N LEU A 79 11.78 -15.44 -1.75
CA LEU A 79 11.21 -15.02 -3.02
C LEU A 79 12.11 -13.94 -3.61
N LYS A 80 12.67 -14.22 -4.79
CA LYS A 80 13.67 -13.37 -5.43
C LYS A 80 13.26 -12.94 -6.82
N ILE A 81 13.69 -11.74 -7.17
CA ILE A 81 13.61 -11.21 -8.53
C ILE A 81 14.73 -11.80 -9.37
N PRO A 82 14.46 -12.17 -10.64
CA PRO A 82 15.48 -12.63 -11.56
C PRO A 82 16.50 -11.55 -11.93
N ASP A 83 17.74 -11.95 -12.14
CA ASP A 83 18.85 -11.04 -12.43
C ASP A 83 18.65 -10.25 -13.74
N GLU A 84 17.85 -10.75 -14.69
CA GLU A 84 17.55 -10.04 -15.94
C GLU A 84 16.84 -8.70 -15.70
N TRP A 85 16.04 -8.61 -14.63
CA TRP A 85 15.31 -7.39 -14.28
C TRP A 85 16.23 -6.31 -13.69
N LEU A 86 17.44 -6.67 -13.24
CA LEU A 86 18.42 -5.74 -12.69
C LEU A 86 19.11 -4.89 -13.78
N LEU A 87 18.91 -5.21 -15.06
CA LEU A 87 19.39 -4.39 -16.17
C LEU A 87 18.60 -3.07 -16.21
N PRO A 88 19.22 -1.89 -16.33
CA PRO A 88 18.50 -0.61 -16.29
C PRO A 88 17.35 -0.52 -17.30
N SER A 89 17.50 -1.12 -18.48
CA SER A 89 16.46 -1.18 -19.52
C SER A 89 15.26 -2.05 -19.13
N LYS A 90 15.47 -3.14 -18.39
CA LYS A 90 14.38 -3.96 -17.86
C LYS A 90 13.81 -3.40 -16.57
N ALA A 91 14.65 -2.90 -15.67
CA ALA A 91 14.21 -2.25 -14.46
C ALA A 91 13.21 -1.12 -14.74
N ILE A 92 13.46 -0.28 -15.75
CA ILE A 92 12.53 0.80 -16.12
C ILE A 92 11.22 0.25 -16.73
N GLU A 93 11.30 -0.81 -17.54
CA GLU A 93 10.13 -1.45 -18.15
C GLU A 93 9.20 -2.04 -17.09
N GLU A 94 9.74 -2.85 -16.18
CA GLU A 94 8.95 -3.50 -15.12
C GLU A 94 8.42 -2.48 -14.10
N SER A 95 9.15 -1.40 -13.86
CA SER A 95 8.67 -0.32 -12.97
C SER A 95 7.55 0.50 -13.60
N GLU A 96 7.62 0.78 -14.90
CA GLU A 96 6.54 1.46 -15.61
C GLU A 96 5.30 0.57 -15.73
N TRP A 97 5.48 -0.74 -15.95
CA TRP A 97 4.41 -1.72 -15.88
C TRP A 97 3.74 -1.73 -14.50
N LEU A 98 4.53 -1.76 -13.41
CA LEU A 98 4.03 -1.77 -12.05
C LEU A 98 3.20 -0.51 -11.76
N LYS A 99 3.66 0.67 -12.21
CA LYS A 99 2.94 1.93 -12.04
C LYS A 99 1.52 1.84 -12.61
N VAL A 100 1.40 1.41 -13.86
CA VAL A 100 0.10 1.36 -14.56
C VAL A 100 -0.81 0.29 -13.92
N THR A 101 -0.25 -0.88 -13.63
CA THR A 101 -1.00 -2.02 -13.12
C THR A 101 -1.47 -1.79 -11.68
N LEU A 102 -0.60 -1.26 -10.82
CA LEU A 102 -0.95 -0.95 -9.43
C LEU A 102 -1.98 0.17 -9.35
N HIS A 103 -1.87 1.21 -10.18
CA HIS A 103 -2.89 2.27 -10.23
C HIS A 103 -4.26 1.70 -10.57
N LYS A 104 -4.33 0.87 -11.62
CA LYS A 104 -5.55 0.20 -12.01
C LYS A 104 -6.09 -0.70 -10.88
N TRP A 105 -5.23 -1.51 -10.27
CA TRP A 105 -5.64 -2.40 -9.18
C TRP A 105 -6.22 -1.62 -8.00
N LEU A 106 -5.62 -0.48 -7.63
CA LEU A 106 -6.14 0.39 -6.58
C LEU A 106 -7.51 0.99 -6.93
N ASP A 107 -7.73 1.38 -8.19
CA ASP A 107 -9.01 1.91 -8.67
C ASP A 107 -10.10 0.83 -8.83
N ASP A 108 -9.70 -0.43 -9.01
CA ASP A 108 -10.61 -1.57 -9.09
C ASP A 108 -11.00 -2.09 -7.69
N GLU A 109 -10.05 -2.13 -6.74
CA GLU A 109 -10.26 -2.59 -5.36
C GLU A 109 -10.89 -1.49 -4.48
N TYR A 110 -10.49 -0.24 -4.71
CA TYR A 110 -10.96 0.93 -3.98
C TYR A 110 -11.65 1.92 -4.92
N CYS A 111 -12.31 2.94 -4.39
CA CYS A 111 -12.83 4.00 -5.26
C CYS A 111 -11.67 4.77 -5.92
N PRO A 112 -11.81 5.21 -7.18
CA PRO A 112 -10.79 6.03 -7.83
C PRO A 112 -10.52 7.32 -7.06
N GLU A 113 -9.24 7.56 -6.75
CA GLU A 113 -8.77 8.68 -5.94
C GLU A 113 -7.46 9.26 -6.50
N PRO A 114 -7.19 10.57 -6.34
CA PRO A 114 -5.92 11.15 -6.75
C PRO A 114 -4.73 10.52 -6.02
N THR A 115 -4.91 10.08 -4.78
CA THR A 115 -3.90 9.37 -3.97
C THR A 115 -3.42 8.09 -4.66
N ASN A 116 -4.27 7.37 -5.40
CA ASN A 116 -3.89 6.13 -6.10
C ASN A 116 -2.84 6.40 -7.20
N VAL A 117 -2.91 7.57 -7.84
CA VAL A 117 -1.91 8.03 -8.82
C VAL A 117 -0.57 8.28 -8.13
N GLU A 118 -0.58 8.88 -6.94
CA GLU A 118 0.65 9.14 -6.18
C GLU A 118 1.28 7.85 -5.67
N ILE A 119 0.47 6.93 -5.13
CA ILE A 119 0.91 5.62 -4.64
C ILE A 119 1.60 4.85 -5.75
N SER A 120 0.94 4.71 -6.90
CA SER A 120 1.50 3.96 -8.02
C SER A 120 2.82 4.54 -8.53
N LYS A 121 2.93 5.87 -8.58
CA LYS A 121 4.15 6.56 -8.97
C LYS A 121 5.29 6.35 -7.96
N VAL A 122 5.02 6.46 -6.66
CA VAL A 122 6.03 6.27 -5.62
C VAL A 122 6.46 4.81 -5.53
N ALA A 123 5.53 3.86 -5.58
CA ALA A 123 5.83 2.44 -5.59
C ALA A 123 6.71 2.04 -6.78
N ALA A 124 6.37 2.47 -7.99
CA ALA A 124 7.16 2.23 -9.20
C ALA A 124 8.58 2.83 -9.11
N LYS A 125 8.69 4.04 -8.57
CA LYS A 125 10.00 4.67 -8.35
C LYS A 125 10.82 3.89 -7.33
N SER A 126 10.22 3.48 -6.22
CA SER A 126 10.88 2.69 -5.18
C SER A 126 11.41 1.38 -5.75
N PHE A 127 10.56 0.69 -6.52
CA PHE A 127 10.92 -0.56 -7.20
C PHE A 127 12.08 -0.39 -8.17
N TYR A 128 12.02 0.61 -9.05
CA TYR A 128 13.10 0.93 -9.98
C TYR A 128 14.43 1.17 -9.25
N THR A 129 14.39 1.95 -8.17
CA THR A 129 15.58 2.23 -7.36
C THR A 129 16.14 0.97 -6.73
N SER A 130 15.31 0.08 -6.18
CA SER A 130 15.75 -1.21 -5.65
C SER A 130 16.47 -2.06 -6.70
N LEU A 131 15.93 -2.15 -7.92
CA LEU A 131 16.54 -2.93 -9.00
C LEU A 131 17.90 -2.35 -9.45
N LEU A 132 18.02 -1.02 -9.47
CA LEU A 132 19.30 -0.36 -9.74
C LEU A 132 20.33 -0.59 -8.63
N GLU A 133 19.87 -0.67 -7.38
CA GLU A 133 20.68 -1.01 -6.21
C GLU A 133 21.03 -2.51 -6.13
N LYS A 134 20.56 -3.33 -7.09
CA LYS A 134 20.76 -4.78 -7.16
C LYS A 134 20.10 -5.54 -6.01
N GLU A 135 19.06 -4.97 -5.43
CA GLU A 135 18.24 -5.67 -4.46
C GLU A 135 17.36 -6.70 -5.18
N THR A 136 17.37 -7.93 -4.68
CA THR A 136 16.64 -9.07 -5.26
C THR A 136 15.69 -9.70 -4.27
N ASP A 137 15.87 -9.45 -2.97
CA ASP A 137 15.00 -9.98 -1.93
C ASP A 137 13.67 -9.21 -1.89
N MET A 138 12.56 -9.91 -2.11
CA MET A 138 11.25 -9.30 -2.17
C MET A 138 10.80 -8.69 -0.83
N GLY A 139 11.30 -9.23 0.29
CA GLY A 139 11.05 -8.67 1.62
C GLY A 139 11.74 -7.33 1.80
N GLU A 140 13.01 -7.20 1.40
CA GLU A 140 13.74 -5.93 1.44
C GLU A 140 13.09 -4.89 0.52
N ILE A 141 12.68 -5.29 -0.69
CA ILE A 141 11.95 -4.41 -1.62
C ILE A 141 10.62 -3.96 -1.03
N LEU A 142 9.85 -4.87 -0.42
CA LEU A 142 8.59 -4.54 0.26
C LEU A 142 8.81 -3.49 1.34
N LEU A 143 9.80 -3.69 2.20
CA LEU A 143 10.07 -2.80 3.32
C LEU A 143 10.51 -1.41 2.85
N LYS A 144 11.42 -1.34 1.87
CA LYS A 144 11.82 -0.06 1.25
C LYS A 144 10.62 0.65 0.62
N MET A 145 9.79 -0.08 -0.11
CA MET A 145 8.60 0.48 -0.75
C MET A 145 7.57 0.97 0.26
N ALA A 146 7.31 0.20 1.32
CA ALA A 146 6.43 0.60 2.41
C ALA A 146 6.95 1.89 3.09
N GLN A 147 8.26 2.01 3.28
CA GLN A 147 8.89 3.22 3.79
C GLN A 147 8.69 4.41 2.85
N ASP A 148 8.97 4.26 1.56
CA ASP A 148 8.80 5.33 0.57
C ASP A 148 7.34 5.81 0.48
N LEU A 149 6.39 4.87 0.56
CA LEU A 149 4.95 5.14 0.52
C LEU A 149 4.42 5.88 1.76
N THR A 150 5.19 5.96 2.86
CA THR A 150 4.83 6.81 4.02
C THR A 150 4.93 8.30 3.73
N SER A 151 5.57 8.69 2.62
CA SER A 151 5.66 10.10 2.20
C SER A 151 4.34 10.67 1.67
N ILE A 152 3.34 9.82 1.41
CA ILE A 152 2.02 10.20 0.88
C ILE A 152 1.03 10.44 2.02
N SER A 153 0.07 11.36 1.80
CA SER A 153 -1.06 11.56 2.70
C SER A 153 -2.21 10.60 2.37
N TYR A 154 -2.68 9.84 3.36
CA TYR A 154 -3.81 8.90 3.23
C TYR A 154 -5.07 9.38 3.97
N GLN A 155 -5.16 10.67 4.35
CA GLN A 155 -6.23 11.18 5.24
C GLN A 155 -7.64 10.92 4.72
N GLU A 156 -7.82 10.90 3.40
CA GLU A 156 -9.11 10.67 2.74
C GLU A 156 -9.22 9.27 2.11
N SER A 157 -8.17 8.43 2.25
CA SER A 157 -8.09 7.12 1.60
C SER A 157 -8.40 5.98 2.57
N PHE A 158 -8.94 4.88 2.04
CA PHE A 158 -9.32 3.69 2.82
C PHE A 158 -8.19 2.68 3.02
N HIS A 159 -7.02 2.94 2.44
CA HIS A 159 -5.82 2.11 2.52
C HIS A 159 -4.62 2.92 3.02
N GLY A 160 -3.50 2.26 3.24
CA GLY A 160 -2.29 2.87 3.77
C GLY A 160 -1.03 2.30 3.12
N ALA A 161 0.11 2.91 3.43
CA ALA A 161 1.40 2.61 2.79
C ALA A 161 1.74 1.11 2.73
N PHE A 162 1.61 0.38 3.85
CA PHE A 162 1.94 -1.05 3.89
C PHE A 162 0.95 -1.88 3.06
N THR A 163 -0.35 -1.59 3.11
CA THR A 163 -1.35 -2.28 2.28
C THR A 163 -1.04 -2.10 0.80
N SER A 164 -0.74 -0.87 0.38
CA SER A 164 -0.39 -0.56 -1.00
C SER A 164 0.92 -1.21 -1.43
N ALA A 165 1.93 -1.26 -0.55
CA ALA A 165 3.19 -1.96 -0.83
C ALA A 165 2.98 -3.46 -1.03
N ASN A 166 2.15 -4.10 -0.20
CA ASN A 166 1.84 -5.53 -0.36
C ASN A 166 1.09 -5.80 -1.67
N ALA A 167 0.14 -4.94 -2.05
CA ALA A 167 -0.52 -5.06 -3.34
C ALA A 167 0.48 -4.98 -4.50
N ALA A 168 1.44 -4.05 -4.43
CA ALA A 168 2.50 -3.94 -5.43
C ALA A 168 3.37 -5.21 -5.51
N ILE A 169 3.76 -5.77 -4.37
CA ILE A 169 4.54 -7.02 -4.32
C ILE A 169 3.75 -8.18 -4.92
N ASN A 170 2.48 -8.35 -4.57
CA ASN A 170 1.64 -9.41 -5.12
C ASN A 170 1.57 -9.32 -6.65
N LEU A 171 1.43 -8.12 -7.21
CA LEU A 171 1.44 -7.90 -8.65
C LEU A 171 2.79 -8.30 -9.26
N ILE A 172 3.92 -7.91 -8.64
CA ILE A 172 5.26 -8.31 -9.11
C ILE A 172 5.39 -9.83 -9.12
N VAL A 173 4.91 -10.52 -8.08
CA VAL A 173 4.95 -11.99 -8.01
C VAL A 173 4.12 -12.62 -9.14
N GLU A 174 2.90 -12.14 -9.37
CA GLU A 174 2.06 -12.61 -10.48
C GLU A 174 2.75 -12.39 -11.85
N ARG A 175 3.45 -11.27 -12.01
CA ARG A 175 4.22 -10.97 -13.21
C ARG A 175 5.36 -11.97 -13.43
N LEU A 176 6.10 -12.29 -12.37
CA LEU A 176 7.18 -13.28 -12.40
C LEU A 176 6.67 -14.67 -12.76
N GLU A 177 5.56 -15.10 -12.16
CA GLU A 177 4.93 -16.38 -12.46
C GLU A 177 4.48 -16.47 -13.93
N THR A 178 3.95 -15.37 -14.47
CA THR A 178 3.51 -15.29 -15.87
C THR A 178 4.69 -15.37 -16.84
N GLU A 179 5.81 -14.70 -16.56
CA GLU A 179 7.01 -14.76 -17.40
C GLU A 179 7.70 -16.13 -17.33
N THR A 180 7.75 -16.73 -16.14
CA THR A 180 8.37 -18.04 -15.91
C THR A 180 7.55 -19.16 -16.56
N SER A 181 6.22 -19.05 -16.58
CA SER A 181 5.32 -20.06 -17.17
C SER A 181 5.35 -20.10 -18.71
N LEU A 182 6.03 -19.14 -19.36
CA LEU A 182 6.18 -19.06 -20.81
C LEU A 182 7.51 -19.64 -21.33
N LEU A 183 8.33 -20.23 -20.46
CA LEU A 183 9.57 -20.94 -20.78
C LEU A 183 9.40 -22.46 -20.63
#